data_AF-A0A2V7B9T1-F1
#
_entry.id   AF-A0A2V7B9T1-F1
#
_cell.length_a   1.000
_cell.length_b   1.000
_cell.length_c   1.000
_cell.angle_alpha   90.00
_cell.angle_beta   90.00
_cell.angle_gamma   90.00
#
_symmetry.space_group_name_H-M   'P 1'
#
loop_
_entity.id
_entity.type
_entity.pdbx_description
1 polymer ?
#
loop_
_entity_poly.entity_id
_entity_poly.type
_entity_poly.pdbx_seq_one_letter_code
_entity_poly.pdbx_strand_id
1 'polypeptide(L)'
;MIERIDASRCPACRTIVAPPASYCPHHPVAMEPVSLPGAGEIVSFTTLHSPPTGFKAPLHIALVELEGGARFVCHGAETRGLRIGSPVAIEAVGRVYYFSYLGVVDRARLFWRRAGHAGDRVNAIARSLAKRVWKG
;
A
#
# COMPACT_ATOMS: atom_id res chain seq x y z
N MET A 1 -13.97 2.64 4.31
CA MET A 1 -12.84 3.26 5.05
C MET A 1 -11.59 2.49 4.62
N ILE A 2 -10.48 3.14 4.27
CA ILE A 2 -9.30 2.40 3.82
C ILE A 2 -8.74 1.62 5.01
N GLU A 3 -8.68 0.30 4.88
CA GLU A 3 -8.19 -0.62 5.92
C GLU A 3 -6.74 -0.30 6.29
N ARG A 4 -6.31 -0.69 7.49
CA ARG A 4 -4.89 -0.63 7.86
C ARG A 4 -4.29 -2.02 7.80
N ILE A 5 -3.17 -2.15 7.09
CA ILE A 5 -2.48 -3.43 6.91
C ILE A 5 -1.31 -3.50 7.88
N ASP A 6 -1.33 -4.50 8.74
CA ASP A 6 -0.21 -4.77 9.63
C ASP A 6 1.00 -5.23 8.82
N ALA A 7 2.14 -4.66 9.16
CA ALA A 7 3.40 -4.90 8.51
C ALA A 7 4.52 -4.85 9.55
N SER A 8 5.74 -5.03 9.09
CA SER A 8 6.92 -5.02 9.94
C SER A 8 8.04 -4.27 9.23
N ARG A 9 8.86 -3.55 9.98
CA ARG A 9 9.98 -2.78 9.45
C ARG A 9 11.29 -3.21 10.09
N CYS A 10 12.31 -3.39 9.26
CA CYS A 10 13.66 -3.66 9.74
C CYS A 10 14.27 -2.39 10.36
N PRO A 11 14.79 -2.42 11.60
CA PRO A 11 15.47 -1.28 12.18
C PRO A 11 16.80 -0.95 11.47
N ALA A 12 17.48 -1.97 10.91
CA ALA A 12 18.78 -1.80 10.25
C ALA A 12 18.66 -1.27 8.81
N CYS A 13 17.97 -1.98 7.91
CA CYS A 13 17.89 -1.61 6.49
C CYS A 13 16.59 -0.91 6.09
N ARG A 14 15.67 -0.70 7.04
CA ARG A 14 14.40 0.03 6.86
C ARG A 14 13.41 -0.61 5.86
N THR A 15 13.73 -1.78 5.31
CA THR A 15 12.80 -2.60 4.51
C THR A 15 11.51 -2.86 5.27
N ILE A 16 10.38 -2.71 4.59
CA ILE A 16 9.04 -2.96 5.14
C ILE A 16 8.47 -4.20 4.46
N VAL A 17 7.93 -5.13 5.24
CA VAL A 17 7.38 -6.41 4.78
C VAL A 17 5.96 -6.56 5.33
N ALA A 18 5.05 -6.99 4.46
CA ALA A 18 3.68 -7.36 4.79
C ALA A 18 3.38 -8.74 4.15
N PRO A 19 2.73 -9.69 4.84
CA PRO A 19 2.33 -9.66 6.25
C PRO A 19 3.52 -9.47 7.22
N PRO A 20 3.27 -9.17 8.50
CA PRO A 20 4.33 -8.98 9.49
C PRO A 20 5.24 -10.20 9.57
N ALA A 21 6.55 -9.97 9.58
CA ALA A 21 7.58 -10.98 9.75
C ALA A 21 8.30 -10.74 11.08
N SER A 22 8.70 -11.81 11.77
CA SER A 22 9.46 -11.71 13.02
C SER A 22 10.91 -11.26 12.81
N TYR A 23 11.51 -11.62 11.67
CA TYR A 23 12.91 -11.34 11.33
C TYR A 23 13.04 -10.73 9.94
N CYS A 24 14.07 -9.89 9.76
CA CYS A 24 14.36 -9.29 8.47
C CYS A 24 14.89 -10.36 7.48
N PRO A 25 14.40 -10.38 6.22
CA PRO A 25 14.91 -11.30 5.21
C PRO A 25 16.36 -11.03 4.79
N HIS A 26 16.92 -9.87 5.15
CA HIS A 26 18.27 -9.45 4.77
C HIS A 26 19.25 -9.41 5.94
N HIS A 27 18.78 -9.37 7.19
CA HIS A 27 19.60 -9.17 8.38
C HIS A 27 19.09 -10.03 9.54
N PRO A 28 19.95 -10.57 10.42
CA PRO A 28 19.55 -11.37 11.58
C PRO A 28 19.06 -10.49 12.75
N VAL A 29 18.08 -9.62 12.47
CA VAL A 29 17.50 -8.68 13.43
C VAL A 29 15.99 -8.87 13.51
N ALA A 30 15.43 -8.68 14.71
CA ALA A 30 13.99 -8.66 14.90
C ALA A 30 13.37 -7.45 14.19
N MET A 31 12.21 -7.65 13.60
CA MET A 31 11.47 -6.57 12.94
C MET A 31 10.58 -5.83 13.94
N GLU A 32 10.38 -4.54 13.70
CA GLU A 32 9.49 -3.69 14.50
C GLU A 32 8.10 -3.63 13.85
N PRO A 33 7.00 -3.71 14.62
CA PRO A 33 5.65 -3.62 14.06
C PRO A 33 5.40 -2.24 13.48
N VAL A 34 4.83 -2.20 12.29
CA VAL A 34 4.34 -0.97 11.66
C VAL A 34 2.99 -1.25 11.02
N SER A 35 2.22 -0.20 10.77
CA SER A 35 0.95 -0.33 10.09
C SER A 35 0.99 0.54 8.84
N LEU A 36 0.48 0.03 7.73
CA LEU A 36 0.43 0.72 6.45
C LEU A 36 -1.03 1.04 6.07
N PRO A 37 -1.30 2.12 5.33
CA PRO A 37 -2.58 2.28 4.66
C PRO A 37 -2.81 1.14 3.67
N GLY A 38 -4.02 0.58 3.66
CA GLY A 38 -4.49 -0.42 2.68
C GLY A 38 -4.81 0.18 1.33
N ALA A 39 -4.00 1.12 0.85
CA ALA A 39 -4.05 1.64 -0.50
C ALA A 39 -2.72 1.31 -1.19
N GLY A 40 -2.76 1.08 -2.49
CA GLY A 40 -1.58 0.69 -3.25
C GLY A 40 -1.81 0.62 -4.74
N GLU A 41 -0.83 0.06 -5.45
CA GLU A 41 -0.84 -0.06 -6.90
C GLU A 41 -0.56 -1.52 -7.31
N ILE A 42 -1.23 -1.99 -8.37
CA ILE A 42 -1.04 -3.34 -8.89
C ILE A 42 0.34 -3.47 -9.53
N VAL A 43 1.19 -4.34 -8.97
CA VAL A 43 2.50 -4.71 -9.54
C VAL A 43 2.32 -5.79 -10.62
N SER A 44 1.51 -6.79 -10.32
CA SER A 44 1.19 -7.90 -11.21
C SER A 44 -0.12 -8.54 -10.78
N PHE A 45 -0.81 -9.21 -11.69
CA PHE A 45 -2.04 -9.95 -11.38
C PHE A 45 -2.20 -11.15 -12.30
N THR A 46 -3.01 -12.10 -11.84
CA THR A 46 -3.32 -13.33 -12.58
C THR A 46 -4.75 -13.77 -12.30
N THR A 47 -5.28 -14.61 -13.20
CA THR A 47 -6.57 -15.27 -13.04
C THR A 47 -6.37 -16.77 -13.12
N LEU A 48 -6.67 -17.46 -12.02
CA LEU A 48 -6.67 -18.90 -11.94
C LEU A 48 -8.05 -19.41 -12.40
N HIS A 49 -8.11 -19.90 -13.64
CA HIS A 49 -9.34 -20.50 -14.19
C HIS A 49 -9.67 -21.87 -13.58
N SER A 50 -8.68 -22.56 -13.02
CA SER A 50 -8.85 -23.84 -12.30
C SER A 50 -8.12 -23.77 -10.95
N PRO A 51 -8.75 -23.19 -9.91
CA PRO A 51 -8.14 -23.09 -8.59
C PRO A 51 -8.31 -24.39 -7.77
N PRO A 52 -7.53 -24.56 -6.68
CA PRO A 52 -7.67 -25.71 -5.79
C PRO A 52 -9.05 -25.80 -5.13
N THR A 53 -9.40 -26.99 -4.63
CA THR A 53 -10.63 -27.22 -3.86
C THR A 53 -10.76 -26.22 -2.71
N GLY A 54 -11.96 -25.66 -2.55
CA GLY A 54 -12.26 -24.62 -1.55
C GLY A 54 -12.27 -23.20 -2.10
N PHE A 55 -11.77 -22.97 -3.33
CA PHE A 55 -11.86 -21.69 -4.02
C PHE A 55 -12.86 -21.75 -5.19
N LYS A 56 -13.57 -20.64 -5.43
CA LYS A 56 -14.46 -20.51 -6.59
C LYS A 56 -13.67 -20.09 -7.82
N ALA A 57 -13.97 -20.69 -8.96
CA ALA A 57 -13.41 -20.32 -10.26
C ALA A 57 -14.29 -19.25 -10.95
N PRO A 58 -13.70 -18.28 -11.67
CA PRO A 58 -12.27 -17.95 -11.70
C PRO A 58 -11.81 -17.29 -10.40
N LEU A 59 -10.57 -17.57 -9.98
CA LEU A 59 -9.95 -16.92 -8.83
C LEU A 59 -8.97 -15.85 -9.30
N HIS A 60 -9.23 -14.60 -8.95
CA HIS A 60 -8.35 -13.48 -9.27
C HIS A 60 -7.39 -13.19 -8.13
N ILE A 61 -6.10 -13.01 -8.45
CA ILE A 61 -5.05 -12.72 -7.47
C ILE A 61 -4.20 -11.58 -8.01
N ALA A 62 -3.81 -10.65 -7.13
CA ALA A 62 -2.89 -9.59 -7.46
C ALA A 62 -1.79 -9.43 -6.40
N LEU A 63 -0.62 -9.02 -6.87
CA LEU A 63 0.45 -8.48 -6.07
C LEU A 63 0.30 -6.95 -6.07
N VAL A 64 0.04 -6.39 -4.89
CA VAL A 64 -0.14 -4.95 -4.68
C VAL A 64 1.08 -4.39 -3.97
N GLU A 65 1.63 -3.29 -4.45
CA GLU A 65 2.59 -2.48 -3.71
C GLU A 65 1.83 -1.44 -2.89
N LEU A 66 1.89 -1.59 -1.57
CA LEU A 66 1.21 -0.71 -0.62
C LEU A 66 1.88 0.66 -0.57
N GLU A 67 1.10 1.69 -0.25
CA GLU A 67 1.62 2.99 0.17
C GLU A 67 2.44 2.81 1.47
N GLY A 68 3.76 2.73 1.31
CA GLY A 68 4.68 2.29 2.36
C GLY A 68 5.74 1.31 1.86
N GLY A 69 5.62 0.82 0.63
CA GLY A 69 6.65 0.05 -0.08
C GLY A 69 6.64 -1.46 0.19
N ALA A 70 5.76 -1.95 1.06
CA ALA A 70 5.57 -3.39 1.23
C ALA A 70 4.75 -3.97 0.07
N ARG A 71 5.07 -5.19 -0.35
CA ARG A 71 4.28 -5.94 -1.33
C ARG A 71 3.33 -6.88 -0.61
N PHE A 72 2.10 -6.99 -1.11
CA PHE A 72 1.04 -7.75 -0.47
C PHE A 72 0.19 -8.50 -1.49
N VAL A 73 -0.13 -9.76 -1.20
CA VAL A 73 -0.94 -10.60 -2.08
C VAL A 73 -2.40 -10.49 -1.69
N CYS A 74 -3.25 -10.18 -2.67
CA CYS A 74 -4.68 -9.94 -2.47
C CYS A 74 -5.53 -10.74 -3.47
N HIS A 75 -6.74 -11.09 -3.06
CA HIS A 75 -7.78 -11.66 -3.91
C HIS A 75 -8.55 -10.56 -4.62
N GLY A 76 -9.03 -10.81 -5.83
CA GLY A 76 -9.88 -9.89 -6.58
C GLY A 76 -11.28 -10.48 -6.77
N ALA A 77 -12.29 -9.62 -6.83
CA ALA A 77 -13.62 -10.02 -7.31
C ALA A 77 -13.63 -10.16 -8.84
N GLU A 78 -12.93 -9.27 -9.55
CA GLU A 78 -12.81 -9.28 -11.02
C GLU A 78 -11.49 -8.57 -11.44
N THR A 79 -10.93 -8.95 -12.59
CA THR A 79 -9.74 -8.31 -13.18
C THR A 79 -10.04 -7.53 -14.46
N ARG A 80 -11.31 -7.42 -14.86
CA ARG A 80 -11.73 -6.73 -16.08
C ARG A 80 -11.34 -5.25 -16.02
N GLY A 81 -10.58 -4.79 -17.00
CA GLY A 81 -10.09 -3.41 -17.07
C GLY A 81 -8.95 -3.08 -16.10
N LEU A 82 -8.53 -4.03 -15.26
CA LEU A 82 -7.37 -3.90 -14.39
C LEU A 82 -6.08 -3.92 -15.22
N ARG A 83 -5.16 -3.03 -14.90
CA ARG A 83 -3.83 -2.94 -15.51
C ARG A 83 -2.76 -2.89 -14.43
N ILE A 84 -1.54 -3.29 -14.76
CA ILE A 84 -0.36 -2.98 -13.93
C ILE A 84 -0.30 -1.45 -13.75
N GLY A 85 -0.01 -1.01 -12.53
CA GLY A 85 -0.08 0.39 -12.09
C GLY A 85 -1.48 0.89 -11.73
N SER A 86 -2.51 0.04 -11.78
CA SER A 86 -3.85 0.46 -11.35
C SER A 86 -3.87 0.69 -9.84
N PRO A 87 -4.42 1.83 -9.37
CA PRO A 87 -4.58 2.09 -7.95
C PRO A 87 -5.71 1.24 -7.39
N VAL A 88 -5.48 0.66 -6.23
CA VAL A 88 -6.43 -0.22 -5.53
C VAL A 88 -6.47 0.08 -4.04
N ALA A 89 -7.61 -0.23 -3.42
CA ALA A 89 -7.73 -0.32 -1.98
C ALA A 89 -7.89 -1.78 -1.57
N ILE A 90 -7.48 -2.09 -0.35
CA ILE A 90 -7.54 -3.42 0.24
C ILE A 90 -8.54 -3.40 1.38
N GLU A 91 -9.35 -4.45 1.45
CA GLU A 91 -10.30 -4.71 2.52
C GLU A 91 -10.07 -6.12 3.07
N ALA A 92 -10.12 -6.26 4.39
CA ALA A 92 -9.98 -7.56 5.05
C ALA A 92 -11.37 -8.17 5.30
N VAL A 93 -11.58 -9.40 4.82
CA VAL A 93 -12.77 -10.20 5.11
C VAL A 93 -12.33 -11.50 5.78
N GLY A 94 -12.44 -11.52 7.11
CA GLY A 94 -11.90 -12.62 7.92
C GLY A 94 -10.39 -12.69 7.80
N ARG A 95 -9.87 -13.78 7.21
CA ARG A 95 -8.43 -13.99 6.99
C ARG A 95 -7.99 -13.77 5.54
N VAL A 96 -8.89 -13.27 4.68
CA VAL A 96 -8.64 -13.06 3.26
C VAL A 96 -8.68 -11.57 2.96
N TYR A 97 -7.70 -11.10 2.19
CA TYR A 97 -7.60 -9.71 1.79
C TYR A 97 -8.06 -9.57 0.35
N TYR A 98 -9.00 -8.67 0.11
CA TYR A 98 -9.54 -8.37 -1.20
C TYR A 98 -9.07 -7.01 -1.67
N PHE A 99 -8.71 -6.90 -2.95
CA PHE A 99 -8.47 -5.60 -3.59
C PHE A 99 -9.70 -5.16 -4.38
N SER A 100 -9.98 -3.85 -4.34
CA SER A 100 -10.98 -3.20 -5.17
C SER A 100 -10.33 -2.08 -5.98
N TYR A 101 -10.72 -1.96 -7.24
CA TYR A 101 -10.23 -0.89 -8.11
C TYR A 101 -10.76 0.46 -7.64
N LEU A 102 -9.88 1.45 -7.53
CA LEU A 102 -10.26 2.79 -7.13
C LEU A 102 -10.71 3.61 -8.33
N GLY A 103 -12.00 3.96 -8.33
CA GLY A 103 -12.62 4.80 -9.35
C GLY A 103 -12.04 6.21 -9.39
N VAL A 104 -12.41 6.99 -10.42
CA VAL A 104 -11.84 8.33 -10.69
C VAL A 104 -11.94 9.28 -9.48
N VAL A 105 -13.05 9.21 -8.74
CA VAL A 105 -13.31 10.05 -7.57
C VAL A 105 -12.43 9.66 -6.38
N ASP A 106 -12.25 8.35 -6.14
CA ASP A 106 -11.37 7.86 -5.09
C ASP A 106 -9.89 8.15 -5.40
N ARG A 107 -9.52 8.12 -6.69
CA ARG A 107 -8.20 8.58 -7.16
C ARG A 107 -7.96 10.05 -6.84
N ALA A 108 -8.95 10.93 -7.04
CA ALA A 108 -8.82 12.33 -6.68
C ALA A 108 -8.57 12.48 -5.18
N ARG A 109 -9.30 11.76 -4.31
CA ARG A 109 -9.07 11.81 -2.86
C ARG A 109 -7.67 11.35 -2.44
N LEU A 110 -7.12 10.31 -3.07
CA LEU A 110 -5.74 9.86 -2.82
C LEU A 110 -4.69 10.85 -3.31
N PHE A 111 -4.88 11.45 -4.49
CA PHE A 111 -3.97 12.46 -5.02
C PHE A 111 -3.85 13.66 -4.07
N TRP A 112 -4.95 14.07 -3.46
CA TRP A 112 -4.97 15.16 -2.49
C TRP A 112 -4.29 14.76 -1.16
N ARG A 113 -4.35 13.48 -0.75
CA ARG A 113 -3.55 12.97 0.38
C ARG A 113 -2.04 12.98 0.08
N ARG A 114 -1.61 12.55 -1.11
CA ARG A 114 -0.20 12.61 -1.54
C ARG A 114 0.29 14.06 -1.65
N ALA A 115 -0.53 14.98 -2.17
CA ALA A 115 -0.20 16.41 -2.28
C ALA A 115 -0.08 17.11 -0.92
N GLY A 116 -0.83 16.68 0.10
CA GLY A 116 -0.69 17.18 1.47
C GLY A 116 0.74 17.05 2.02
N HIS A 117 1.44 15.95 1.68
CA HIS A 117 2.82 15.72 2.11
C HIS A 117 3.86 16.59 1.36
N ALA A 118 3.55 16.99 0.11
CA ALA A 118 4.34 18.00 -0.59
C ALA A 118 4.07 19.42 -0.06
N GLY A 119 2.84 19.70 0.36
CA GLY A 119 2.43 20.93 1.02
C GLY A 119 3.20 21.21 2.31
N ASP A 120 3.47 20.17 3.11
CA ASP A 120 4.25 20.31 4.36
C ASP A 120 5.70 20.75 4.12
N ARG A 121 6.35 20.27 3.04
CA ARG A 121 7.69 20.75 2.64
C ARG A 121 7.67 22.19 2.16
N VAL A 122 6.68 22.57 1.35
CA VAL A 122 6.55 23.96 0.87
C VAL A 122 6.27 24.90 2.03
N ASN A 123 5.43 24.52 2.99
CA ASN A 123 5.16 25.29 4.19
C ASN A 123 6.40 25.40 5.10
N ALA A 124 7.19 24.33 5.23
CA ALA A 124 8.44 24.36 5.99
C ALA A 124 9.50 25.28 5.34
N ILE A 125 9.62 25.24 4.01
CA ILE A 125 10.52 26.12 3.24
C ILE A 125 10.05 27.58 3.33
N ALA A 126 8.75 27.84 3.16
CA ALA A 126 8.17 29.16 3.28
C ALA A 126 8.35 29.75 4.70
N ARG A 127 8.12 28.95 5.75
CA ARG A 127 8.37 29.36 7.15
C ARG A 127 9.86 29.59 7.43
N SER A 128 10.74 28.79 6.84
CA SER A 128 12.20 28.99 6.93
C SER A 128 12.64 30.30 6.26
N LEU A 129 12.10 30.62 5.08
CA LEU A 129 12.40 31.85 4.36
C LEU A 129 11.83 33.08 5.06
N ALA A 130 10.58 33.02 5.54
CA ALA A 130 9.96 34.09 6.31
C ALA A 130 10.73 34.40 7.62
N LYS A 131 11.19 33.37 8.35
CA LYS A 131 12.05 33.57 9.54
C LYS A 131 13.41 34.18 9.22
N ARG A 132 13.95 33.95 8.03
CA ARG A 132 15.24 34.49 7.59
C ARG A 132 15.13 35.96 7.18
N VAL A 133 14.00 36.35 6.59
CA VAL A 133 13.70 37.75 6.24
C VAL A 133 13.38 38.60 7.48
N TRP A 134 12.80 38.02 8.53
CA TRP A 134 12.44 38.76 9.75
C TRP A 134 13.58 38.95 10.77
N LYS A 135 14.76 38.36 10.51
CA LYS A 135 15.95 38.41 11.39
C LYS A 135 17.19 39.05 10.73
N GLY A 136 17.04 39.66 9.56
CA GLY A 136 18.04 40.53 8.93
C GLY A 136 17.47 41.94 8.83
#